data_AF-A0ABD6BZD3-F1
#
_entry.id   AF-A0ABD6BZD3-F1
#
_cell.length_a   1.000
_cell.length_b   1.000
_cell.length_c   1.000
_cell.angle_alpha   90.00
_cell.angle_beta   90.00
_cell.angle_gamma   90.00
#
_symmetry.space_group_name_H-M   'P 1'
#
loop_
_entity.id
_entity.type
_entity.pdbx_description
1 polymer ?
#
loop_
_entity_poly.entity_id
_entity_poly.type
_entity_poly.pdbx_seq_one_letter_code
_entity_poly.pdbx_strand_id
1 'polypeptide(L)'
;MASEARYPILADTSSLIAVASNKYPTEDSREHYLKRGSQRVLEQLDEDSSPWSCVPVVPRPHGPDAGEQSLKQELSEHASSYQVVSILDAAARRSIRRLIEDIEYDIDVVGPPYLLYILLDNDRISKPEFCEATVEMIRTEGWTGYEVVKNAWSSIPVDCSEILDDRYGDALPPR
;
A
#
# COMPACT_ATOMS: atom_id res chain seq x y z
N MET A 1 28.02 -0.96 -10.51
CA MET A 1 26.96 -1.22 -11.50
C MET A 1 25.67 -1.10 -10.73
N ALA A 2 24.88 -0.05 -10.98
CA ALA A 2 23.57 0.08 -10.35
C ALA A 2 22.70 -1.03 -10.93
N SER A 3 22.19 -1.94 -10.10
CA SER A 3 21.17 -2.89 -10.55
C SER A 3 19.97 -2.07 -10.98
N GLU A 4 19.50 -2.24 -12.21
CA GLU A 4 18.18 -1.73 -12.59
C GLU A 4 17.18 -2.25 -11.55
N ALA A 5 16.66 -1.34 -10.74
CA ALA A 5 15.77 -1.67 -9.65
C ALA A 5 14.43 -2.14 -10.25
N ARG A 6 14.29 -3.44 -10.45
CA ARG A 6 13.01 -4.05 -10.83
C ARG A 6 12.25 -4.28 -9.55
N TYR A 7 11.28 -3.44 -9.20
CA TYR A 7 10.36 -3.77 -8.11
C TYR A 7 9.04 -4.26 -8.69
N PRO A 8 8.87 -5.56 -8.97
CA PRO A 8 7.55 -6.08 -9.21
C PRO A 8 6.78 -6.03 -7.89
N ILE A 9 5.85 -5.08 -7.82
CA ILE A 9 5.01 -4.81 -6.65
C ILE A 9 3.71 -5.59 -6.82
N LEU A 10 3.39 -6.41 -5.82
CA LEU A 10 2.05 -6.95 -5.64
C LEU A 10 1.35 -6.11 -4.57
N ALA A 11 0.26 -5.44 -4.93
CA ALA A 11 -0.52 -4.65 -3.98
C ALA A 11 -1.96 -5.13 -3.98
N ASP A 12 -2.54 -5.31 -2.80
CA ASP A 12 -3.99 -5.47 -2.72
C ASP A 12 -4.67 -4.14 -3.07
N THR A 13 -5.81 -4.20 -3.74
CA THR A 13 -6.63 -3.02 -4.09
C THR A 13 -7.15 -2.26 -2.86
N SER A 14 -7.11 -2.84 -1.67
CA SER A 14 -7.35 -2.08 -0.42
C SER A 14 -6.15 -1.21 0.00
N SER A 15 -4.95 -1.49 -0.52
CA SER A 15 -3.73 -0.67 -0.36
C SER A 15 -3.73 0.56 -1.26
N LEU A 16 -4.51 0.52 -2.34
CA LEU A 16 -4.78 1.61 -3.27
C LEU A 16 -6.29 1.75 -3.35
N ILE A 17 -6.84 2.37 -2.31
CA ILE A 17 -8.25 2.37 -1.91
C ILE A 17 -9.21 2.15 -3.08
N ALA A 18 -9.82 0.96 -3.14
CA ALA A 18 -11.07 0.71 -3.84
C ALA A 18 -12.10 0.14 -2.85
N VAL A 19 -12.94 1.04 -2.30
CA VAL A 19 -14.06 0.64 -1.43
C VAL A 19 -15.26 0.28 -2.29
N ALA A 20 -15.55 -1.02 -2.45
CA ALA A 20 -16.82 -1.49 -2.97
C ALA A 20 -17.91 -1.35 -1.89
N SER A 21 -18.52 -0.16 -1.79
CA SER A 21 -19.75 0.04 -1.02
C SER A 21 -20.96 -0.33 -1.88
N ASN A 22 -21.85 -1.16 -1.33
CA ASN A 22 -23.16 -1.52 -1.89
C ASN A 22 -24.22 -0.42 -1.69
N LYS A 23 -23.83 0.77 -1.24
CA LYS A 23 -24.66 1.99 -1.19
C LYS A 23 -23.98 3.08 -2.00
N TYR A 24 -24.73 3.75 -2.87
CA TYR A 24 -24.25 4.93 -3.60
C TYR A 24 -23.86 6.02 -2.58
N PRO A 25 -22.57 6.39 -2.51
CA PRO A 25 -22.15 7.42 -1.58
C PRO A 25 -22.71 8.78 -2.04
N THR A 26 -23.10 9.62 -1.08
CA THR A 26 -23.58 10.98 -1.37
C THR A 26 -22.45 11.80 -1.98
N GLU A 27 -22.77 12.68 -2.94
CA GLU A 27 -21.76 13.59 -3.51
C GLU A 27 -21.02 14.36 -2.39
N ASP A 28 -19.73 14.60 -2.61
CA ASP A 28 -18.78 15.20 -1.65
C ASP A 28 -18.58 14.50 -0.30
N SER A 29 -19.15 13.32 -0.08
CA SER A 29 -18.78 12.46 1.06
C SER A 29 -17.38 11.89 0.92
N ARG A 30 -16.77 11.50 2.05
CA ARG A 30 -15.51 10.75 2.08
C ARG A 30 -15.61 9.50 1.18
N GLU A 31 -16.71 8.77 1.29
CA GLU A 31 -16.96 7.55 0.53
C GLU A 31 -17.06 7.82 -0.99
N HIS A 32 -17.62 8.96 -1.38
CA HIS A 32 -17.68 9.37 -2.79
C HIS A 32 -16.31 9.82 -3.31
N TYR A 33 -15.53 10.52 -2.49
CA TYR A 33 -14.13 10.86 -2.80
C TYR A 33 -13.30 9.58 -2.99
N LEU A 34 -13.38 8.62 -2.07
CA LEU A 34 -12.68 7.35 -2.15
C LEU A 34 -13.09 6.55 -3.39
N LYS A 35 -14.39 6.47 -3.70
CA LYS A 35 -14.89 5.80 -4.91
C LYS A 35 -14.37 6.47 -6.20
N ARG A 36 -14.35 7.80 -6.28
CA ARG A 36 -13.80 8.50 -7.45
C ARG A 36 -12.29 8.29 -7.57
N GLY A 37 -11.56 8.35 -6.46
CA GLY A 37 -10.12 8.04 -6.42
C GLY A 37 -9.85 6.63 -6.94
N SER A 38 -10.58 5.64 -6.43
CA SER A 38 -10.45 4.25 -6.85
C SER A 38 -10.74 4.06 -8.33
N GLN A 39 -11.80 4.69 -8.83
CA GLN A 39 -12.20 4.55 -10.22
C GLN A 39 -11.16 5.15 -11.17
N ARG A 40 -10.58 6.31 -10.82
CA ARG A 40 -9.49 6.91 -11.61
C ARG A 40 -8.25 6.02 -11.65
N VAL A 41 -7.91 5.37 -10.55
CA VAL A 41 -6.80 4.41 -10.51
C VAL A 41 -7.10 3.24 -11.45
N LEU A 42 -8.30 2.64 -11.35
CA LEU A 42 -8.69 1.53 -12.22
C LEU A 42 -8.69 1.92 -13.70
N GLU A 43 -9.18 3.11 -14.04
CA GLU A 43 -9.15 3.64 -15.40
C GLU A 43 -7.71 3.77 -15.95
N GLN A 44 -6.74 4.16 -15.11
CA GLN A 44 -5.32 4.22 -15.50
C GLN A 44 -4.67 2.83 -15.59
N LEU A 45 -5.16 1.85 -14.84
CA LEU A 45 -4.69 0.47 -14.92
C LEU A 45 -5.23 -0.29 -16.14
N ASP A 46 -6.38 0.12 -16.67
CA ASP A 46 -7.04 -0.48 -17.83
C ASP A 46 -6.54 0.09 -19.18
N GLU A 47 -5.56 1.01 -19.15
CA GLU A 47 -4.91 1.52 -20.37
C GLU A 47 -3.90 0.50 -20.93
N ASP A 48 -4.06 0.11 -22.20
CA ASP A 48 -3.23 -0.90 -22.89
C ASP A 48 -1.71 -0.61 -22.87
N SER A 49 -1.30 0.64 -22.64
CA SER A 49 0.11 1.06 -22.54
C SER A 49 0.65 1.13 -21.11
N SER A 50 -0.15 0.76 -20.11
CA SER A 50 0.22 0.86 -18.71
C SER A 50 1.38 -0.08 -18.37
N PRO A 51 2.40 0.38 -17.62
CA PRO A 51 3.44 -0.51 -17.09
C PRO A 51 2.93 -1.40 -15.93
N TRP A 52 1.65 -1.27 -15.56
CA TRP A 52 1.00 -2.00 -14.48
C TRP A 52 0.17 -3.18 -15.00
N SER A 53 0.13 -4.27 -14.25
CA SER A 53 -0.68 -5.45 -14.57
C SER A 53 -1.66 -5.76 -13.44
N CYS A 54 -2.93 -5.99 -13.80
CA CYS A 54 -3.95 -6.50 -12.88
C CYS A 54 -4.02 -8.02 -12.95
N VAL A 55 -3.69 -8.73 -11.87
CA VAL A 55 -3.74 -10.19 -11.80
C VAL A 55 -5.05 -10.64 -11.12
N PRO A 56 -5.98 -11.31 -11.82
CA PRO A 56 -7.20 -11.81 -11.21
C PRO A 56 -6.96 -13.15 -10.52
N VAL A 57 -7.04 -13.17 -9.19
CA VAL A 57 -6.97 -14.42 -8.41
C VAL A 57 -8.29 -15.20 -8.52
N VAL A 58 -8.20 -16.48 -8.90
CA VAL A 58 -9.34 -17.39 -9.06
C VAL A 58 -9.12 -18.71 -8.29
N PRO A 59 -10.13 -19.22 -7.56
CA PRO A 59 -11.44 -18.62 -7.31
C PRO A 59 -11.32 -17.35 -6.46
N ARG A 60 -12.09 -16.31 -6.81
CA ARG A 60 -12.01 -15.01 -6.13
C ARG A 60 -12.38 -15.19 -4.65
N PRO A 61 -11.47 -14.92 -3.69
CA PRO A 61 -11.81 -15.01 -2.28
C PRO A 61 -12.92 -14.02 -1.90
N HIS A 62 -13.71 -14.40 -0.89
CA HIS A 62 -14.80 -13.57 -0.37
C HIS A 62 -14.69 -13.45 1.15
N GLY A 63 -15.15 -12.34 1.71
CA GLY A 63 -15.15 -12.09 3.16
C GLY A 63 -14.14 -11.02 3.60
N PRO A 64 -14.01 -10.79 4.92
CA PRO A 64 -13.21 -9.70 5.48
C PRO A 64 -11.72 -9.79 5.10
N ASP A 65 -11.21 -11.00 4.92
CA ASP A 65 -9.78 -11.26 4.65
C ASP A 65 -9.51 -11.57 3.17
N ALA A 66 -10.46 -11.27 2.27
CA ALA A 66 -10.35 -11.63 0.85
C ALA A 66 -9.07 -11.08 0.19
N GLY A 67 -8.62 -9.88 0.59
CA GLY A 67 -7.36 -9.29 0.13
C GLY A 67 -6.15 -10.11 0.57
N GLU A 68 -6.05 -10.47 1.85
CA GLU A 68 -4.97 -11.34 2.36
C GLU A 68 -4.97 -12.70 1.64
N GLN A 69 -6.13 -13.34 1.49
CA GLN A 69 -6.25 -14.64 0.84
C GLN A 69 -5.82 -14.58 -0.63
N SER A 70 -6.16 -13.50 -1.33
CA SER A 70 -5.77 -13.31 -2.73
C SER A 70 -4.25 -13.19 -2.87
N LEU A 71 -3.61 -12.38 -2.01
CA LEU A 71 -2.16 -12.23 -2.00
C LEU A 71 -1.44 -13.54 -1.69
N LYS A 72 -1.93 -14.30 -0.70
CA LYS A 72 -1.34 -15.59 -0.33
C LYS A 72 -1.42 -16.61 -1.46
N GLN A 73 -2.55 -16.66 -2.17
CA GLN A 73 -2.72 -17.56 -3.30
C GLN A 73 -1.75 -17.21 -4.43
N GLU A 74 -1.67 -15.92 -4.80
CA GLU A 74 -0.74 -15.46 -5.84
C GLU A 74 0.72 -15.77 -5.48
N LEU A 75 1.14 -15.50 -4.24
CA LEU A 75 2.50 -15.79 -3.79
C LEU A 75 2.81 -17.29 -3.77
N SER A 76 1.83 -18.14 -3.50
CA SER A 76 2.04 -19.59 -3.49
C SER A 76 2.39 -20.14 -4.88
N GLU A 77 1.92 -19.49 -5.94
CA GLU A 77 2.12 -19.94 -7.33
C GLU A 77 3.21 -19.12 -8.05
N HIS A 78 3.38 -17.85 -7.69
CA HIS A 78 4.11 -16.86 -8.48
C HIS A 78 5.06 -15.96 -7.66
N ALA A 79 5.44 -16.35 -6.43
CA ALA A 79 6.31 -15.55 -5.56
C ALA A 79 7.61 -15.02 -6.21
N SER A 80 8.25 -15.80 -7.08
CA SER A 80 9.47 -15.39 -7.79
C SER A 80 9.29 -14.17 -8.71
N SER A 81 8.05 -13.82 -9.01
CA SER A 81 7.69 -12.66 -9.83
C SER A 81 7.63 -11.37 -9.05
N TYR A 82 7.72 -11.39 -7.71
CA TYR A 82 7.48 -10.23 -6.84
C TYR A 82 8.65 -9.96 -5.91
N GLN A 83 8.87 -8.68 -5.58
CA GLN A 83 9.85 -8.23 -4.58
C GLN A 83 9.20 -7.50 -3.42
N VAL A 84 8.04 -6.87 -3.66
CA VAL A 84 7.33 -6.11 -2.65
C VAL A 84 5.87 -6.54 -2.65
N VAL A 85 5.34 -6.83 -1.46
CA VAL A 85 3.93 -7.05 -1.21
C VAL A 85 3.41 -5.92 -0.34
N SER A 86 2.58 -5.04 -0.90
CA SER A 86 1.94 -3.95 -0.17
C SER A 86 0.54 -4.37 0.27
N ILE A 87 0.28 -4.34 1.58
CA ILE A 87 -1.06 -4.51 2.14
C ILE A 87 -1.24 -3.65 3.38
N LEU A 88 -2.43 -3.08 3.51
CA LEU A 88 -2.76 -2.20 4.63
C LEU A 88 -2.89 -2.94 5.97
N ASP A 89 -3.51 -4.11 6.00
CA ASP A 89 -3.79 -4.78 7.27
C ASP A 89 -2.52 -5.33 7.93
N ALA A 90 -2.28 -4.96 9.19
CA ALA A 90 -1.07 -5.34 9.92
C ALA A 90 -1.05 -6.83 10.30
N ALA A 91 -2.22 -7.44 10.55
CA ALA A 91 -2.30 -8.87 10.82
C ALA A 91 -2.00 -9.68 9.54
N ALA A 92 -2.56 -9.25 8.40
CA ALA A 92 -2.29 -9.79 7.08
C ALA A 92 -0.81 -9.67 6.73
N ARG A 93 -0.15 -8.52 6.97
CA ARG A 93 1.31 -8.40 6.77
C ARG A 93 2.09 -9.45 7.56
N ARG A 94 1.78 -9.65 8.85
CA ARG A 94 2.44 -10.69 9.66
C ARG A 94 2.16 -12.09 9.13
N SER A 95 0.93 -12.33 8.70
CA SER A 95 0.46 -13.60 8.16
C SER A 95 1.18 -13.96 6.84
N ILE A 96 1.37 -12.98 5.96
CA ILE A 96 2.08 -13.12 4.69
C ILE A 96 3.60 -13.27 4.91
N ARG A 97 4.20 -12.54 5.87
CA ARG A 97 5.62 -12.73 6.21
C ARG A 97 5.94 -14.17 6.63
N ARG A 98 5.08 -14.78 7.45
CA ARG A 98 5.22 -16.21 7.82
C ARG A 98 5.16 -17.13 6.60
N LEU A 99 4.26 -16.85 5.66
CA LEU A 99 4.19 -17.61 4.41
C LEU A 99 5.49 -17.45 3.59
N ILE A 100 6.05 -16.24 3.53
CA ILE A 100 7.29 -15.94 2.79
C ILE A 100 8.51 -16.64 3.41
N GLU A 101 8.58 -16.68 4.74
CA GLU A 101 9.61 -17.43 5.48
C GLU A 101 9.64 -18.91 5.07
N ASP A 102 8.49 -19.48 4.70
CA ASP A 102 8.37 -20.87 4.27
C ASP A 102 8.81 -21.13 2.80
N ILE A 103 8.91 -20.09 1.96
CA ILE A 103 9.12 -20.22 0.49
C ILE A 103 10.48 -19.72 -0.03
N GLU A 104 11.45 -19.41 0.84
CA GLU A 104 12.84 -19.00 0.53
C GLU A 104 13.00 -17.81 -0.45
N TYR A 105 11.97 -16.98 -0.64
CA TYR A 105 12.05 -15.76 -1.45
C TYR A 105 12.27 -14.52 -0.58
N ASP A 106 13.11 -13.61 -1.06
CA ASP A 106 13.37 -12.31 -0.43
C ASP A 106 12.31 -11.30 -0.88
N ILE A 107 11.17 -11.28 -0.17
CA ILE A 107 10.01 -10.44 -0.48
C ILE A 107 9.69 -9.53 0.70
N ASP A 108 9.71 -8.23 0.44
CA ASP A 108 9.36 -7.19 1.41
C ASP A 108 7.84 -7.07 1.56
N VAL A 109 7.32 -7.35 2.76
CA VAL A 109 5.90 -7.14 3.07
C VAL A 109 5.72 -5.82 3.81
N VAL A 110 5.11 -4.84 3.13
CA VAL A 110 5.11 -3.42 3.54
C VAL A 110 3.71 -2.84 3.60
N GLY A 111 3.57 -1.69 4.27
CA GLY A 111 2.35 -0.90 4.27
C GLY A 111 2.28 0.04 3.04
N PRO A 112 1.09 0.59 2.72
CA PRO A 112 0.90 1.48 1.58
C PRO A 112 1.85 2.69 1.50
N PRO A 113 2.26 3.32 2.62
CA PRO A 113 3.26 4.39 2.59
C PRO A 113 4.60 4.05 1.90
N TYR A 114 4.99 2.77 1.87
CA TYR A 114 6.21 2.33 1.20
C TYR A 114 6.16 2.58 -0.32
N LEU A 115 4.96 2.58 -0.92
CA LEU A 115 4.81 2.92 -2.34
C LEU A 115 5.25 4.37 -2.62
N LEU A 116 5.01 5.29 -1.69
CA LEU A 116 5.52 6.66 -1.79
C LEU A 116 7.05 6.69 -1.62
N TYR A 117 7.61 5.80 -0.79
CA TYR A 117 9.06 5.70 -0.63
C TYR A 117 9.74 5.26 -1.93
N ILE A 118 9.13 4.33 -2.68
CA ILE A 118 9.65 3.94 -4.00
C ILE A 118 9.72 5.15 -4.94
N LEU A 119 8.70 6.03 -4.92
CA LEU A 119 8.72 7.26 -5.72
C LEU A 119 9.84 8.22 -5.28
N LEU A 120 10.08 8.34 -3.98
CA LEU A 120 11.17 9.15 -3.44
C LEU A 120 12.55 8.58 -3.82
N ASP A 121 12.75 7.28 -3.65
CA ASP A 121 14.00 6.57 -3.95
C ASP A 121 14.36 6.60 -5.45
N ASN A 122 13.36 6.79 -6.31
CA ASN A 122 13.51 6.93 -7.76
C ASN A 122 13.51 8.41 -8.24
N ASP A 123 13.71 9.37 -7.33
CA ASP A 123 13.74 10.80 -7.61
C ASP A 123 12.47 11.31 -8.35
N ARG A 124 11.32 10.67 -8.14
CA ARG A 124 10.03 11.04 -8.76
C ARG A 124 9.25 12.06 -7.93
N ILE A 125 9.50 12.09 -6.63
CA ILE A 125 8.98 13.08 -5.69
C ILE A 125 10.09 13.52 -4.75
N SER A 126 9.98 14.73 -4.21
CA SER A 126 10.92 15.26 -3.22
C SER A 126 10.64 14.73 -1.81
N LYS A 127 11.64 14.83 -0.91
CA LYS A 127 11.47 14.44 0.51
C LYS A 127 10.30 15.17 1.19
N PRO A 128 10.08 16.49 1.00
CA PRO A 128 8.89 17.17 1.53
C PRO A 128 7.57 16.61 1.00
N GLU A 129 7.45 16.42 -0.32
CA GLU A 129 6.24 15.85 -0.94
C GLU A 129 5.95 14.45 -0.42
N PHE A 130 6.99 13.63 -0.25
CA PHE A 130 6.89 12.31 0.37
C PHE A 130 6.33 12.42 1.80
N CYS A 131 6.97 13.23 2.66
CA CYS A 131 6.59 13.34 4.07
C CYS A 131 5.16 13.85 4.25
N GLU A 132 4.77 14.87 3.49
CA GLU A 132 3.41 15.43 3.50
C GLU A 132 2.39 14.41 3.00
N ALA A 133 2.65 13.77 1.84
CA ALA A 133 1.74 12.78 1.27
C ALA A 133 1.55 11.55 2.17
N THR A 134 2.62 11.09 2.82
CA THR A 134 2.54 9.96 3.76
C THR A 134 1.68 10.30 4.97
N VAL A 135 1.85 11.48 5.56
CA VAL A 135 1.02 11.88 6.70
C VAL A 135 -0.42 12.12 6.31
N GLU A 136 -0.67 12.79 5.18
CA GLU A 136 -2.03 13.00 4.69
C GLU A 136 -2.74 11.66 4.39
N MET A 137 -2.00 10.66 3.88
CA MET A 137 -2.51 9.30 3.73
C MET A 137 -2.91 8.69 5.08
N ILE A 138 -2.01 8.71 6.07
CA ILE A 138 -2.25 8.17 7.42
C ILE A 138 -3.49 8.82 8.05
N ARG A 139 -3.64 10.15 7.93
CA ARG A 139 -4.78 10.90 8.48
C ARG A 139 -6.08 10.64 7.73
N THR A 140 -6.06 10.69 6.40
CA THR A 140 -7.24 10.44 5.54
C THR A 140 -7.80 9.05 5.76
N GLU A 141 -6.93 8.09 6.01
CA GLU A 141 -7.31 6.71 6.31
C GLU A 141 -7.76 6.50 7.76
N GLY A 142 -7.60 7.52 8.63
CA GLY A 142 -7.99 7.47 10.03
C GLY A 142 -7.09 6.58 10.87
N TRP A 143 -5.84 6.36 10.45
CA TRP A 143 -4.84 5.58 11.19
C TRP A 143 -4.26 6.41 12.33
N THR A 144 -5.09 6.74 13.31
CA THR A 144 -4.74 7.61 14.45
C THR A 144 -4.25 6.83 15.68
N GLY A 145 -4.33 5.50 15.65
CA GLY A 145 -3.84 4.66 16.73
C GLY A 145 -2.31 4.55 16.71
N TYR A 146 -1.66 4.70 17.87
CA TYR A 146 -0.20 4.64 18.04
C TYR A 146 0.47 3.48 17.29
N GLU A 147 -0.02 2.25 17.49
CA GLU A 147 0.54 1.07 16.83
C GLU A 147 0.30 1.08 15.32
N VAL A 148 -0.79 1.69 14.84
CA VAL A 148 -1.09 1.78 13.42
C VAL A 148 -0.13 2.74 12.73
N VAL A 149 0.08 3.92 13.32
CA VAL A 149 1.05 4.92 12.85
C VAL A 149 2.46 4.34 12.83
N LYS A 150 2.91 3.75 13.95
CA LYS A 150 4.22 3.11 14.03
C LYS A 150 4.41 2.04 12.94
N ASN A 151 3.38 1.22 12.70
CA ASN A 151 3.45 0.18 11.68
C ASN A 151 3.46 0.75 10.25
N ALA A 152 2.79 1.88 10.01
CA ALA A 152 2.77 2.56 8.71
C ALA A 152 4.18 3.06 8.31
N TRP A 153 4.98 3.47 9.30
CA TRP A 153 6.35 3.96 9.11
C TRP A 153 7.43 2.89 9.25
N SER A 154 7.14 1.72 9.80
CA SER A 154 8.16 0.74 10.23
C SER A 154 9.09 0.19 9.12
N SER A 155 8.68 0.31 7.85
CA SER A 155 9.47 -0.12 6.68
C SER A 155 10.04 1.05 5.87
N ILE A 156 9.87 2.29 6.33
CA ILE A 156 10.32 3.50 5.63
C ILE A 156 11.61 4.02 6.26
N PRO A 157 12.75 4.02 5.55
CA PRO A 157 14.03 4.50 6.08
C PRO A 157 14.19 6.04 5.94
N VAL A 158 13.11 6.80 6.17
CA VAL A 158 13.09 8.26 5.96
C VAL A 158 12.62 8.95 7.23
N ASP A 159 13.45 9.84 7.76
CA ASP A 159 13.07 10.71 8.87
C ASP A 159 12.36 11.97 8.34
N CYS A 160 11.06 12.05 8.60
CA CYS A 160 10.20 13.18 8.26
C CYS A 160 9.95 14.13 9.44
N SER A 161 10.51 13.87 10.62
CA SER A 161 10.25 14.65 11.84
C SER A 161 10.78 16.09 11.78
N GLU A 162 11.75 16.37 10.90
CA GLU A 162 12.27 17.73 10.67
C GLU A 162 11.42 18.55 9.70
N ILE A 163 10.56 17.89 8.90
CA ILE A 163 9.73 18.53 7.88
C ILE A 163 8.31 18.76 8.40
N LEU A 164 7.80 17.79 9.14
CA LEU A 164 6.45 17.80 9.67
C LEU A 164 6.44 18.49 11.03
N ASP A 165 5.66 19.56 11.13
CA ASP A 165 5.50 20.31 12.37
C ASP A 165 4.62 19.57 13.40
N ASP A 166 4.55 20.13 14.62
CA ASP A 166 3.77 19.57 15.74
C ASP A 166 2.27 19.36 15.42
N ARG A 167 1.73 19.95 14.33
CA ARG A 167 0.33 19.74 13.92
C ARG A 167 0.08 18.33 13.36
N TYR A 168 1.14 17.56 13.14
CA TYR A 168 1.11 16.18 12.62
C TYR A 168 1.62 15.15 13.65
N GLY A 169 1.76 15.52 14.92
CA GLY A 169 2.28 14.63 15.96
C GLY A 169 1.45 13.35 16.17
N ASP A 170 0.17 13.34 15.77
CA ASP A 170 -0.73 12.19 15.79
C ASP A 170 -0.48 11.18 14.65
N ALA A 171 0.30 11.55 13.64
CA ALA A 171 0.58 10.75 12.44
C ALA A 171 2.08 10.49 12.21
N LEU A 172 2.95 10.96 13.11
CA LEU A 172 4.39 10.70 13.11
C LEU A 172 4.73 9.40 13.86
N PRO A 173 5.77 8.67 13.43
CA PRO A 173 6.25 7.55 14.22
C PRO A 173 6.74 8.07 15.59
N PRO A 174 6.46 7.35 16.67
CA PRO A 174 6.99 7.70 17.99
C PRO A 174 8.53 7.65 17.97
N ARG A 175 9.14 8.62 18.65
CA ARG A 175 10.60 8.68 18.86
C ARG A 175 11.09 7.59 19.80
#